data_AF-A0A133UJ99-F1
#
_entry.id   AF-A0A133UJ99-F1
#
_cell.length_a   1.000
_cell.length_b   1.000
_cell.length_c   1.000
_cell.angle_alpha   90.00
_cell.angle_beta   90.00
_cell.angle_gamma   90.00
#
_symmetry.space_group_name_H-M   'P 1'
#
loop_
_entity.id
_entity.type
_entity.pdbx_description
1 polymer ?
#
loop_
_entity_poly.entity_id
_entity_poly.type
_entity_poly.pdbx_seq_one_letter_code
_entity_poly.pdbx_strand_id
1 'polypeptide(L)'
;MQENTLRQILWWVRRSSTIISRIFVETHLSTAFFFIDSMKGNIIVYRQPSSSKSRQLSRALHGYIDKSNHGKYTYERDGLLDKIPHRKLIKGVFIVRNKHLKKFEDLLKKYEAEYHTRNIELKPEDTEILTNQEE
;
A
#
# COMPACT_ATOMS: atom_id res chain seq x y z
N MET A 1 -4.86 -1.28 -30.05
CA MET A 1 -6.17 -0.62 -30.29
C MET A 1 -6.37 0.65 -29.46
N GLN A 2 -5.87 0.72 -28.20
CA GLN A 2 -5.95 1.92 -27.33
C GLN A 2 -5.06 3.10 -27.76
N GLU A 3 -3.89 2.86 -28.36
CA GLU A 3 -2.96 3.94 -28.76
C GLU A 3 -3.47 4.85 -29.89
N ASN A 4 -4.31 4.32 -30.78
CA ASN A 4 -4.82 5.08 -31.91
C ASN A 4 -5.89 6.10 -31.47
N THR A 5 -6.67 5.72 -30.46
CA THR A 5 -7.69 6.58 -29.83
C THR A 5 -7.05 7.74 -29.06
N LEU A 6 -5.97 7.48 -28.32
CA LEU A 6 -5.23 8.52 -27.61
C LEU A 6 -4.56 9.52 -28.56
N ARG A 7 -4.05 9.05 -29.71
CA ARG A 7 -3.48 9.92 -30.76
C ARG A 7 -4.53 10.80 -31.44
N GLN A 8 -5.73 10.28 -31.69
CA GLN A 8 -6.85 11.05 -32.26
C GLN A 8 -7.33 12.16 -31.31
N ILE A 9 -7.45 11.86 -30.02
CA ILE A 9 -7.84 12.83 -28.98
C ILE A 9 -6.77 13.93 -28.85
N LEU A 10 -5.48 13.57 -28.84
CA LEU A 10 -4.38 14.54 -28.77
C LEU A 10 -4.36 15.49 -29.98
N TRP A 11 -4.67 14.99 -31.18
CA TRP A 11 -4.70 15.78 -32.41
C TRP A 11 -5.85 16.81 -32.41
N TRP A 12 -7.02 16.42 -31.89
CA TRP A 12 -8.20 17.29 -31.81
C TRP A 12 -8.02 18.41 -30.78
N VAL A 13 -7.40 18.11 -29.63
CA VAL A 13 -7.07 19.10 -28.58
C VAL A 13 -6.03 20.11 -29.07
N ARG A 14 -5.01 19.67 -29.82
CA ARG A 14 -3.94 20.55 -30.33
C ARG A 14 -4.41 21.55 -31.39
N ARG A 15 -5.59 21.33 -32.00
CA ARG A 15 -6.15 22.17 -33.08
C ARG A 15 -7.20 23.19 -32.63
N SER A 16 -7.62 23.16 -31.35
CA SER A 16 -8.72 23.99 -30.85
C SER A 16 -8.26 24.96 -29.74
N SER A 17 -8.12 26.24 -30.10
CA SER A 17 -7.63 27.33 -29.24
C SER A 17 -8.72 27.90 -28.33
N THR A 18 -9.36 27.08 -27.51
CA THR A 18 -10.46 27.53 -26.63
C THR A 18 -10.16 27.18 -25.17
N ILE A 19 -10.35 28.13 -24.25
CA ILE A 19 -10.09 27.98 -22.80
C ILE A 19 -10.83 26.75 -22.21
N ILE A 20 -11.96 26.37 -22.79
CA ILE A 20 -12.79 25.24 -22.36
C ILE A 20 -12.14 23.87 -22.67
N SER A 21 -11.41 23.73 -23.79
CA SER A 21 -10.71 22.48 -24.10
C SER A 21 -9.52 22.24 -23.16
N ARG A 22 -8.92 23.32 -22.66
CA ARG A 22 -7.79 23.28 -21.72
C ARG A 22 -8.22 22.83 -20.32
N ILE A 23 -9.35 23.34 -19.81
CA ILE A 23 -9.91 22.93 -18.50
C ILE A 23 -10.39 21.47 -18.55
N PHE A 24 -11.04 21.05 -19.64
CA PHE A 24 -11.53 19.67 -19.80
C PHE A 24 -10.40 18.63 -19.89
N VAL A 25 -9.26 19.00 -20.48
CA VAL A 25 -8.08 18.14 -20.54
C VAL A 25 -7.36 18.10 -19.18
N GLU A 26 -7.24 19.23 -18.48
CA GLU A 26 -6.59 19.28 -17.16
C GLU A 26 -7.36 18.48 -16.10
N THR A 27 -8.70 18.50 -16.10
CA THR A 27 -9.50 17.69 -15.17
C THR A 27 -9.38 16.20 -15.44
N HIS A 28 -9.50 15.76 -16.70
CA HIS A 28 -9.35 14.34 -17.03
C HIS A 28 -7.92 13.82 -16.83
N LEU A 29 -6.90 14.62 -17.11
CA LEU A 29 -5.52 14.24 -16.84
C LEU A 29 -5.23 14.16 -15.34
N SER A 30 -5.79 15.07 -14.53
CA SER A 30 -5.67 15.01 -13.07
C SER A 30 -6.36 13.78 -12.50
N THR A 31 -7.59 13.49 -12.93
CA THR A 31 -8.33 12.29 -12.48
C THR A 31 -7.64 10.99 -12.92
N ALA A 32 -7.16 10.92 -14.16
CA ALA A 32 -6.42 9.77 -14.66
C ALA A 32 -5.08 9.59 -13.93
N PHE A 33 -4.38 10.68 -13.62
CA PHE A 33 -3.12 10.62 -12.85
C PHE A 33 -3.36 10.14 -11.42
N PHE A 34 -4.41 10.63 -10.76
CA PHE A 34 -4.83 10.15 -9.43
C PHE A 34 -5.21 8.67 -9.46
N PHE A 35 -5.87 8.24 -10.54
CA PHE A 35 -6.24 6.84 -10.74
C PHE A 35 -5.00 5.94 -10.98
N ILE A 36 -4.01 6.43 -11.72
CA ILE A 36 -2.74 5.72 -11.95
C ILE A 36 -1.92 5.60 -10.65
N ASP A 37 -1.96 6.63 -9.78
CA ASP A 37 -1.31 6.54 -8.46
C ASP A 37 -2.03 5.53 -7.54
N SER A 38 -3.36 5.45 -7.63
CA SER A 38 -4.18 4.45 -6.92
C SER A 38 -3.83 3.00 -7.30
N MET A 39 -3.36 2.77 -8.52
CA MET A 39 -2.99 1.44 -9.02
C MET A 39 -1.54 1.02 -8.68
N LYS A 40 -0.77 1.87 -8.00
CA LYS A 40 0.62 1.54 -7.63
C LYS A 40 0.72 1.13 -6.17
N GLY A 41 1.40 0.01 -5.94
CA GLY A 41 1.66 -0.53 -4.63
C GLY A 41 3.11 -0.96 -4.47
N ASN A 42 3.43 -1.42 -3.27
CA ASN A 42 4.71 -1.99 -2.96
C ASN A 42 4.52 -3.40 -2.43
N ILE A 43 5.26 -4.35 -3.01
CA ILE A 43 5.43 -5.66 -2.41
C ILE A 43 6.63 -5.60 -1.46
N ILE A 44 6.43 -6.11 -0.26
CA ILE A 44 7.42 -6.23 0.80
C ILE A 44 7.61 -7.71 1.05
N VAL A 45 8.84 -8.18 0.91
CA VAL A 45 9.26 -9.54 1.24
C VAL A 45 10.28 -9.45 2.35
N TYR A 46 10.06 -10.14 3.46
CA TYR A 46 11.02 -10.17 4.56
C TYR A 46 11.24 -11.58 5.12
N ARG A 47 12.45 -11.81 5.61
CA ARG A 47 12.82 -13.00 6.37
C ARG A 47 12.74 -12.69 7.85
N GLN A 48 12.17 -13.62 8.62
CA GLN A 48 12.05 -13.49 10.06
C GLN A 48 13.46 -13.50 10.69
N PRO A 49 13.79 -12.54 11.59
CA PRO A 49 15.11 -12.47 12.21
C PRO A 49 15.32 -13.60 13.25
N SER A 50 16.45 -13.58 13.95
CA SER A 50 16.75 -14.55 15.02
C SER A 50 15.71 -14.57 16.15
N SER A 51 15.71 -15.61 16.98
CA SER A 51 14.59 -15.99 17.87
C SER A 51 14.03 -14.85 18.74
N SER A 52 14.86 -14.07 19.43
CA SER A 52 14.40 -13.01 20.33
C SER A 52 13.79 -11.81 19.60
N LYS A 53 14.36 -11.41 18.46
CA LYS A 53 13.84 -10.32 17.61
C LYS A 53 12.63 -10.77 16.80
N SER A 54 12.58 -12.03 16.39
CA SER A 54 11.47 -12.65 15.66
C SER A 54 10.16 -12.53 16.42
N ARG A 55 10.16 -12.84 17.73
CA ARG A 55 8.95 -12.70 18.56
C ARG A 55 8.53 -11.25 18.70
N GLN A 56 9.49 -10.34 18.90
CA GLN A 56 9.21 -8.92 19.07
C GLN A 56 8.68 -8.30 17.77
N LEU A 57 9.28 -8.62 16.63
CA LEU A 57 8.79 -8.22 15.30
C LEU A 57 7.38 -8.75 15.08
N SER A 58 7.12 -10.03 15.38
CA SER A 58 5.78 -10.61 15.22
C SER A 58 4.75 -9.85 16.04
N ARG A 59 5.05 -9.53 17.31
CA ARG A 59 4.16 -8.76 18.19
C ARG A 59 3.96 -7.32 17.71
N ALA A 60 5.00 -6.68 17.20
CA ALA A 60 4.92 -5.31 16.70
C ALA A 60 4.22 -5.22 15.34
N LEU A 61 4.28 -6.29 14.53
CA LEU A 61 3.64 -6.36 13.21
C LEU A 61 2.16 -6.75 13.33
N HIS A 62 1.85 -7.80 14.09
CA HIS A 62 0.50 -8.40 14.20
C HIS A 62 -0.27 -8.02 15.46
N GLY A 63 0.36 -7.31 16.39
CA GLY A 63 -0.20 -7.09 17.72
C GLY A 63 -0.04 -8.31 18.63
N TYR A 64 -0.52 -8.18 19.85
CA TYR A 64 -0.57 -9.27 20.82
C TYR A 64 -1.53 -8.97 21.98
N ILE A 65 -1.93 -10.03 22.67
CA ILE A 65 -2.71 -9.95 23.90
C ILE A 65 -1.76 -10.02 25.10
N ASP A 66 -1.80 -9.00 25.94
CA ASP A 66 -1.09 -8.94 27.21
C ASP A 66 -1.99 -9.43 28.34
N LYS A 67 -1.49 -10.30 29.22
CA LYS A 67 -2.26 -10.85 30.34
C LYS A 67 -1.53 -10.57 31.64
N SER A 68 -2.22 -9.95 32.61
CA SER A 68 -1.66 -9.64 33.93
C SER A 68 -2.53 -10.22 35.07
N ASN A 69 -1.95 -10.27 36.27
CA ASN A 69 -2.58 -10.81 37.49
C ASN A 69 -3.27 -12.17 37.26
N HIS A 70 -2.49 -13.19 36.90
CA HIS A 70 -3.00 -14.55 36.63
C HIS A 70 -4.08 -14.62 35.54
N GLY A 71 -4.07 -13.68 34.59
CA GLY A 71 -5.04 -13.61 33.50
C GLY A 71 -6.32 -12.84 33.85
N LYS A 72 -6.39 -12.22 35.04
CA LYS A 72 -7.53 -11.38 35.45
C LYS A 72 -7.69 -10.14 34.56
N TYR A 73 -6.59 -9.59 34.05
CA TYR A 73 -6.62 -8.45 33.15
C TYR A 73 -6.02 -8.82 31.80
N THR A 74 -6.72 -8.43 30.74
CA THR A 74 -6.33 -8.67 29.35
C THR A 74 -6.28 -7.34 28.64
N TYR A 75 -5.17 -7.04 27.99
CA TYR A 75 -4.97 -5.82 27.21
C TYR A 75 -4.61 -6.18 25.78
N GLU A 76 -5.38 -5.69 24.82
CA GLU A 76 -5.04 -5.81 23.40
C GLU A 76 -4.02 -4.74 23.02
N ARG A 77 -2.99 -5.15 22.28
CA ARG A 77 -1.92 -4.28 21.82
C ARG A 77 -1.84 -4.39 20.30
N ASP A 78 -2.29 -3.35 19.62
CA ASP A 78 -2.29 -3.30 18.16
C ASP A 78 -0.87 -3.34 17.59
N GLY A 79 -0.73 -4.13 16.53
CA GLY A 79 0.43 -4.13 15.65
C GLY A 79 0.37 -3.03 14.60
N LEU A 80 1.34 -3.05 13.70
CA LEU A 80 1.35 -2.19 12.53
C LEU A 80 0.22 -2.56 11.55
N LEU A 81 -0.02 -3.86 11.34
CA LEU A 81 -0.99 -4.35 10.36
C LEU A 81 -2.45 -4.02 10.73
N ASP A 82 -2.73 -3.75 12.00
CA ASP A 82 -4.05 -3.29 12.47
C ASP A 82 -4.30 -1.81 12.12
N LYS A 83 -3.25 -1.07 11.76
CA LYS A 83 -3.27 0.38 11.53
C LYS A 83 -3.06 0.77 10.07
N ILE A 84 -2.68 -0.19 9.23
CA ILE A 84 -2.43 0.05 7.82
C ILE A 84 -3.16 -0.98 6.96
N PRO A 85 -3.80 -0.54 5.86
CA PRO A 85 -4.25 -1.44 4.82
C PRO A 85 -3.09 -2.25 4.25
N HIS A 86 -3.31 -3.56 4.16
CA HIS A 86 -2.35 -4.52 3.64
C HIS A 86 -3.06 -5.74 3.05
N ARG A 87 -2.49 -6.29 1.98
CA ARG A 87 -2.79 -7.66 1.51
C ARG A 87 -1.66 -8.58 1.89
N LYS A 88 -1.96 -9.63 2.65
CA LYS A 88 -1.00 -10.71 2.94
C LYS A 88 -1.09 -11.75 1.84
N LEU A 89 0.03 -12.04 1.17
CA LEU A 89 0.09 -13.09 0.15
C LEU A 89 0.47 -14.43 0.79
N ILE A 90 1.60 -14.44 1.48
CA ILE A 90 2.12 -15.58 2.24
C ILE A 90 2.84 -15.07 3.49
N LYS A 91 3.42 -15.97 4.30
CA LYS A 91 4.25 -15.57 5.43
C LYS A 91 5.43 -14.71 4.95
N GLY A 92 5.59 -13.53 5.54
CA GLY A 92 6.68 -12.62 5.21
C GLY A 92 6.48 -11.82 3.92
N VAL A 93 5.33 -11.96 3.24
CA VAL A 93 5.06 -11.27 1.98
C VAL A 93 3.77 -10.47 2.05
N PHE A 94 3.89 -9.17 1.88
CA PHE A 94 2.80 -8.20 2.02
C PHE A 94 2.78 -7.24 0.85
N ILE A 95 1.59 -6.83 0.44
CA ILE A 95 1.37 -5.70 -0.46
C ILE A 95 0.80 -4.55 0.39
N VAL A 96 1.37 -3.36 0.22
CA VAL A 96 0.91 -2.13 0.87
C VAL A 96 0.90 -0.96 -0.10
N ARG A 97 0.10 0.06 0.18
CA ARG A 97 0.16 1.34 -0.54
C ARG A 97 1.47 2.07 -0.25
N ASN A 98 1.92 2.89 -1.20
CA ASN A 98 3.16 3.66 -1.08
C ASN A 98 3.20 4.54 0.19
N LYS A 99 2.06 5.14 0.60
CA LYS A 99 1.93 5.95 1.82
C LYS A 99 2.32 5.21 3.12
N HIS A 100 2.25 3.88 3.14
CA HIS A 100 2.56 3.04 4.32
C HIS A 100 3.92 2.34 4.25
N LEU A 101 4.58 2.36 3.10
CA LEU A 101 5.84 1.64 2.87
C LEU A 101 6.88 2.01 3.93
N LYS A 102 7.11 3.32 4.14
CA LYS A 102 8.12 3.80 5.09
C LYS A 102 7.91 3.28 6.51
N LYS A 103 6.66 3.30 7.01
CA LYS A 103 6.32 2.78 8.34
C LYS A 103 6.63 1.29 8.47
N PHE A 104 6.40 0.52 7.41
CA PHE A 104 6.69 -0.91 7.38
C PHE A 104 8.21 -1.15 7.35
N GLU A 105 8.95 -0.44 6.51
CA GLU A 105 10.41 -0.55 6.44
C GLU A 105 11.08 -0.15 7.76
N ASP A 106 10.63 0.93 8.41
CA ASP A 106 11.15 1.37 9.69
C ASP A 106 10.94 0.30 10.78
N LEU A 107 9.80 -0.41 10.75
CA LEU A 107 9.55 -1.55 11.63
C LEU A 107 10.53 -2.70 11.36
N LEU A 108 10.73 -3.09 10.10
CA LEU A 108 11.63 -4.18 9.73
C LEU A 108 13.08 -3.85 10.09
N LYS A 109 13.54 -2.61 9.85
CA LYS A 109 14.86 -2.12 10.24
C LYS A 109 15.06 -2.15 11.74
N LYS A 110 14.06 -1.69 12.52
CA LYS A 110 14.10 -1.69 13.99
C LYS A 110 14.38 -3.08 14.57
N TYR A 111 13.89 -4.13 13.92
CA TYR A 111 14.08 -5.51 14.37
C TYR A 111 15.14 -6.27 13.56
N GLU A 112 15.92 -5.57 12.73
CA GLU A 112 17.00 -6.13 11.91
C GLU A 112 16.54 -7.33 11.05
N ALA A 113 15.34 -7.23 10.49
CA ALA A 113 14.86 -8.19 9.52
C ALA A 113 15.52 -7.94 8.16
N GLU A 114 15.95 -9.01 7.48
CA GLU A 114 16.34 -8.95 6.07
C GLU A 114 15.08 -8.76 5.23
N TYR A 115 15.05 -7.76 4.35
CA TYR A 115 13.87 -7.46 3.54
C TYR A 115 14.19 -6.86 2.17
N HIS A 116 13.24 -6.99 1.25
CA HIS A 116 13.26 -6.39 -0.07
C HIS A 116 11.90 -5.75 -0.38
N THR A 117 11.94 -4.61 -1.06
CA THR A 117 10.75 -3.88 -1.50
C THR A 117 10.80 -3.63 -3.01
N ARG A 118 9.67 -3.75 -3.69
CA ARG A 118 9.53 -3.45 -5.13
C ARG A 118 8.20 -2.78 -5.41
N ASN A 119 8.22 -1.80 -6.30
CA ASN A 119 7.01 -1.23 -6.87
C ASN A 119 6.31 -2.29 -7.72
N ILE A 120 5.00 -2.41 -7.55
CA ILE A 120 4.13 -3.31 -8.31
C ILE A 120 2.87 -2.58 -8.75
N GLU A 121 2.27 -3.08 -9.83
CA GLU A 121 0.91 -2.69 -10.22
C GLU A 121 -0.09 -3.54 -9.43
N LEU A 122 -1.04 -2.88 -8.78
CA LEU A 122 -2.09 -3.51 -8.00
C LEU A 122 -3.15 -4.08 -8.94
N LYS A 123 -3.53 -5.33 -8.71
CA LYS A 123 -4.72 -5.91 -9.34
C LYS A 123 -5.97 -5.32 -8.69
N PRO A 124 -7.14 -5.36 -9.36
CA PRO A 124 -8.40 -4.89 -8.79
C PRO A 124 -8.68 -5.49 -7.41
N GLU A 125 -8.39 -6.78 -7.22
CA GLU A 125 -8.49 -7.48 -5.93
C GLU A 125 -7.60 -6.86 -4.84
N ASP A 126 -6.37 -6.46 -5.17
CA ASP A 126 -5.47 -5.80 -4.23
C ASP A 126 -6.05 -4.46 -3.81
N THR A 127 -6.52 -3.68 -4.78
CA THR A 127 -7.08 -2.35 -4.55
C THR A 127 -8.34 -2.42 -3.69
N GLU A 128 -9.21 -3.40 -3.92
CA GLU A 128 -10.43 -3.61 -3.13
C GLU A 128 -10.08 -3.92 -1.66
N ILE A 129 -9.21 -4.90 -1.41
CA ILE A 129 -8.76 -5.26 -0.05
C ILE A 129 -8.15 -4.05 0.66
N LEU A 130 -7.30 -3.30 -0.04
CA LEU A 130 -6.61 -2.14 0.52
C LEU A 130 -7.53 -0.93 0.73
N THR A 131 -8.70 -0.87 0.10
CA THR A 131 -9.67 0.24 0.28
C THR A 131 -10.63 -0.07 1.42
N ASN A 132 -11.12 -1.31 1.50
CA ASN A 132 -12.05 -1.74 2.55
C ASN A 132 -11.44 -1.72 3.97
N GLN A 133 -10.12 -1.65 4.08
CA GLN A 133 -9.39 -1.53 5.35
C GLN A 133 -9.11 -0.07 5.75
N GLU A 134 -9.46 0.92 4.91
CA GLU A 134 -9.35 2.34 5.24
C GLU A 134 -10.61 2.90 5.93
N GLU A 135 -11.73 2.15 5.88
CA GLU A 135 -13.03 2.46 6.50
C GLU A 135 -13.12 1.95 7.95
#